data_AF-A0A5S4X404-F1
#
_entry.id   AF-A0A5S4X404-F1
#
_cell.length_a   1.000
_cell.length_b   1.000
_cell.length_c   1.000
_cell.angle_alpha   90.00
_cell.angle_beta   90.00
_cell.angle_gamma   90.00
#
_symmetry.space_group_name_H-M   'P 1'
#
loop_
_entity.id
_entity.type
_entity.pdbx_description
1 polymer ?
#
loop_
_entity_poly.entity_id
_entity_poly.type
_entity_poly.pdbx_seq_one_letter_code
_entity_poly.pdbx_strand_id
1 'polypeptide(L)' 'MMVRLPIAAVVTSDGRRSYWVAAVPPDNATDAVAQVVRHVRVIKLLEHRLRVKPDVLRPGEVRQLSF' A
#
# COMPACT_ATOMS: atom_id res chain seq x y z
N MET A 1 4.41 -6.50 -19.50
CA MET A 1 3.14 -5.76 -19.24
C MET A 1 3.27 -5.10 -17.87
N MET A 2 2.94 -3.81 -17.72
CA MET A 2 2.99 -3.12 -16.41
C MET A 2 1.77 -3.49 -15.56
N VAL A 3 1.97 -3.66 -14.26
CA VAL A 3 0.90 -3.92 -13.28
C VAL A 3 0.54 -2.60 -12.59
N ARG A 4 -0.75 -2.40 -12.34
CA ARG A 4 -1.28 -1.26 -11.57
C ARG A 4 -1.59 -1.73 -10.16
N LEU A 5 -0.86 -1.22 -9.18
CA LEU A 5 -1.04 -1.59 -7.79
C LEU A 5 -1.80 -0.50 -7.00
N PRO A 6 -2.70 -0.90 -6.08
CA PRO A 6 -3.33 0.03 -5.15
C PRO A 6 -2.28 0.71 -4.27
N ILE A 7 -2.43 2.03 -4.07
CA ILE A 7 -1.65 2.79 -3.11
C ILE A 7 -2.55 3.09 -1.91
N ALA A 8 -2.08 2.79 -0.71
CA ALA A 8 -2.70 3.19 0.54
C ALA A 8 -1.90 4.31 1.19
N ALA A 9 -2.56 5.41 1.55
CA ALA A 9 -2.00 6.42 2.43
C ALA A 9 -2.27 6.00 3.87
N VAL A 10 -1.22 5.94 4.69
CA VAL A 10 -1.29 5.55 6.10
C VAL A 10 -0.87 6.72 6.97
N VAL A 11 -1.65 7.00 8.00
CA VAL A 11 -1.28 7.89 9.10
C VAL A 11 -1.22 7.05 10.38
N THR A 12 -0.04 6.98 10.99
CA THR A 12 0.18 6.29 12.26
C THR A 12 -0.24 7.14 13.45
N SER A 13 -0.39 6.53 14.63
CA SER A 13 -0.82 7.21 15.85
C SER A 13 0.10 8.36 16.28
N ASP A 14 1.39 8.30 15.92
CA ASP A 14 2.37 9.37 16.14
C ASP A 14 2.27 10.52 15.12
N GLY A 15 1.29 10.48 14.21
CA GLY A 15 1.04 11.49 13.20
C GLY A 15 1.90 11.36 11.94
N ARG A 16 2.77 10.34 11.84
CA ARG A 16 3.58 10.14 10.63
C ARG A 16 2.72 9.67 9.47
N ARG A 17 2.92 10.30 8.31
CA ARG A 17 2.26 9.93 7.06
C ARG A 17 3.23 9.13 6.19
N SER A 18 2.75 8.03 5.64
CA SER A 18 3.50 7.18 4.72
C SER A 18 2.58 6.66 3.61
N TYR A 19 3.18 6.24 2.49
CA TYR A 19 2.46 5.62 1.38
C TYR A 19 2.92 4.18 1.25
N TRP A 20 1.97 3.29 0.99
CA TRP A 20 2.20 1.86 0.91
C TRP A 20 1.54 1.31 -0.34
N VAL A 21 2.12 0.26 -0.89
CA VAL A 21 1.54 -0.51 -1.98
C VAL A 21 1.38 -1.96 -1.55
N ALA A 22 0.31 -2.58 -2.01
CA ALA A 22 0.06 -4.00 -1.78
C ALA A 22 -0.17 -4.70 -3.12
N ALA A 23 0.56 -5.78 -3.37
CA ALA A 23 0.42 -6.63 -4.54
C ALA A 23 -0.76 -7.60 -4.41
N VAL A 24 -1.94 -7.04 -4.14
CA VAL A 24 -3.22 -7.72 -3.90
C VAL A 24 -4.34 -7.01 -4.64
N PRO A 25 -5.53 -7.64 -4.81
CA PRO A 25 -6.70 -6.96 -5.32
C PRO A 25 -7.02 -5.68 -4.51
N PRO A 26 -7.52 -4.61 -5.15
CA PRO A 26 -7.80 -3.33 -4.49
C PRO A 26 -8.68 -3.44 -3.24
N ASP A 27 -9.66 -4.33 -3.27
CA ASP A 27 -10.61 -4.56 -2.17
C ASP A 27 -9.92 -5.05 -0.89
N ASN A 28 -8.78 -5.72 -1.02
CA ASN A 28 -8.00 -6.27 0.10
C ASN A 28 -6.80 -5.40 0.48
N ALA A 29 -6.55 -4.30 -0.24
CA ALA A 29 -5.31 -3.54 -0.10
C ALA A 29 -5.20 -2.82 1.25
N THR A 30 -6.32 -2.27 1.74
CA THR A 30 -6.36 -1.60 3.04
C THR A 30 -6.06 -2.58 4.17
N ASP A 31 -6.67 -3.76 4.14
CA ASP A 31 -6.48 -4.81 5.15
C ASP A 31 -5.06 -5.37 5.12
N ALA A 32 -4.52 -5.63 3.93
CA ALA A 32 -3.14 -6.08 3.77
C ALA A 32 -2.13 -5.08 4.34
N VAL A 33 -2.36 -3.78 4.13
CA VAL A 33 -1.52 -2.72 4.71
C VAL A 33 -1.70 -2.62 6.23
N ALA A 34 -2.93 -2.77 6.73
CA ALA A 34 -3.23 -2.75 8.16
C ALA A 34 -2.54 -3.90 8.93
N GLN A 35 -2.37 -5.06 8.29
CA GLN A 35 -1.66 -6.20 8.90
C GLN A 35 -0.16 -5.94 9.08
N VAL A 36 0.44 -5.11 8.23
CA VAL A 36 1.88 -4.82 8.25
C VAL A 36 2.20 -3.59 9.10
N VAL A 37 1.39 -2.54 8.99
CA VAL A 37 1.61 -1.29 9.73
C VAL A 37 0.90 -1.36 11.08
N ARG A 38 1.67 -1.46 12.16
CA ARG A 38 1.14 -1.37 13.53
C ARG A 38 0.77 0.07 13.88
N HIS A 39 -0.19 0.25 14.78
CA HIS A 39 -0.61 1.57 15.29
C HIS A 39 -1.09 2.53 14.20
N VAL A 40 -1.88 2.00 13.28
CA VAL A 40 -2.59 2.78 12.28
C VAL A 40 -3.68 3.59 12.94
N ARG A 41 -3.71 4.89 12.63
CA ARG A 41 -4.84 5.78 12.96
C ARG A 41 -5.80 5.91 11.79
N VAL A 42 -5.27 6.01 10.57
CA VAL A 42 -6.05 6.15 9.33
C VAL A 42 -5.35 5.41 8.20
N ILE A 43 -6.10 4.63 7.41
CA ILE A 43 -5.68 4.12 6.10
C ILE A 43 -6.71 4.57 5.07
N LYS A 44 -6.23 5.12 3.95
CA LYS A 44 -7.08 5.48 2.83
C LYS A 44 -6.50 4.94 1.54
N LEU A 45 -7.30 4.19 0.79
CA LEU A 45 -6.97 3.82 -0.58
C LEU A 45 -7.00 5.08 -1.45
N LEU A 46 -5.91 5.34 -2.17
CA LEU A 46 -5.85 6.44 -3.14
C LEU A 46 -6.47 6.00 -4.45
N GLU A 47 -7.08 6.93 -5.19
CA GLU A 47 -7.56 6.68 -6.55
C GLU A 47 -6.38 6.38 -7.49
N HIS A 48 -5.24 7.02 -7.23
CA HIS A 48 -4.01 6.77 -7.97
C HIS A 48 -3.47 5.36 -7.72
N ARG A 49 -2.90 4.78 -8.78
CA ARG A 49 -2.30 3.45 -8.79
C ARG A 49 -0.84 3.55 -9.18
N LEU A 50 0.02 2.80 -8.49
CA LEU A 50 1.42 2.73 -8.85
C LEU A 50 1.58 1.79 -10.05
N ARG A 51 2.24 2.25 -11.11
CA ARG A 51 2.61 1.39 -12.24
C ARG A 51 3.99 0.81 -11.98
N VAL A 52 4.05 -0.50 -11.82
CA VAL A 52 5.32 -1.23 -11.62
C VAL A 52 5.46 -2.33 -12.66
N LYS A 53 6.70 -2.77 -12.88
CA LYS A 53 6.92 -4.03 -13.58
C LYS A 53 6.53 -5.20 -12.64
N PRO A 54 5.95 -6.30 -13.17
CA PRO A 54 5.40 -7.40 -12.37
C PRO A 54 6.44 -8.12 -11.50
N ASP A 55 7.71 -8.02 -11.86
CA ASP A 55 8.87 -8.57 -11.16
C ASP A 55 9.33 -7.70 -9.97
N VAL A 56 8.80 -6.49 -9.80
CA VAL A 56 9.23 -5.54 -8.75
C VAL A 56 8.63 -5.86 -7.38
N LEU A 57 7.49 -6.57 -7.34
CA LEU A 57 6.79 -6.95 -6.11
C LEU A 57 6.22 -8.36 -6.27
N ARG A 58 6.45 -9.21 -5.27
CA ARG A 58 5.89 -10.56 -5.24
C ARG A 58 4.38 -10.51 -4.97
N PRO A 59 3.57 -11.48 -5.45
CA PRO A 59 2.17 -11.57 -5.08
C PRO A 59 1.98 -11.57 -3.56
N GLY A 60 1.07 -10.72 -3.06
CA GLY A 60 0.83 -10.55 -1.62
C GLY A 60 1.83 -9.64 -0.89
N GLU A 61 2.90 -9.18 -1.55
CA GLU A 61 3.89 -8.31 -0.93
C GLU A 61 3.29 -6.92 -0.64
N VAL A 62 3.59 -6.40 0.55
CA VAL A 62 3.24 -5.05 0.97
C VAL A 62 4.52 -4.27 1.20
N ARG A 63 4.65 -3.09 0.57
CA ARG A 63 5.88 -2.30 0.62
C ARG A 63 5.60 -0.82 0.85
N GLN A 64 6.38 -0.20 1.72
CA GLN A 64 6.38 1.25 1.90
C GLN A 64 7.06 1.92 0.69
N LEU A 65 6.46 3.02 0.22
CA LEU A 65 7.07 3.89 -0.77
C LEU A 65 7.89 4.95 -0.04
N SER A 66 9.17 5.03 -0.41
CA SER A 66 10.07 6.11 -0.02
C SER A 66 10.08 7.12 -1.15
N PHE A 67 9.61 8.34 -0.88
CA PHE A 67 9.76 9.50 -1.76
C PHE A 67 10.67 10.52 -1.10
#